data_AF-A0A2H1W4E6-F1
#
_entry.id   AF-A0A2H1W4E6-F1
#
_cell.length_a   1.000
_cell.length_b   1.000
_cell.length_c   1.000
_cell.angle_alpha   90.00
_cell.angle_beta   90.00
_cell.angle_gamma   90.00
#
_symmetry.space_group_name_H-M   'P 1'
#
loop_
_entity.id
_entity.type
_entity.pdbx_description
1 polymer ?
#
loop_
_entity_poly.entity_id
_entity_poly.type
_entity_poly.pdbx_seq_one_letter_code
_entity_poly.pdbx_strand_id
1 'polypeptide(L)'
;RYISVLEQPSKLVADGSLLLRIASLLDKTKALCKDTITNTGYPSLVQALDDFVTIVIETSQHLGSLEVDTSLPKEKQTSQAKNFIQQKRKALADLFKYLTKLGLNYRTGLVIIASGKELYDFTIPPVDLEPAVGHLKSR
;
A
#
# COMPACT_ATOMS: atom_id res chain seq x y z
N ARG A 1 -21.32 41.88 -23.69
CA ARG A 1 -21.57 41.61 -25.13
C ARG A 1 -20.33 41.13 -25.91
N TYR A 2 -19.21 40.77 -25.26
CA TYR A 2 -17.96 40.39 -25.95
C TYR A 2 -17.51 38.92 -25.77
N ILE A 3 -18.19 38.14 -24.91
CA ILE A 3 -17.80 36.75 -24.63
C ILE A 3 -18.46 35.77 -25.63
N SER A 4 -19.54 36.17 -26.30
CA SER A 4 -20.32 35.32 -27.22
C SER A 4 -19.72 35.11 -28.61
N VAL A 5 -18.52 35.62 -28.89
CA VAL A 5 -17.84 35.50 -30.21
C VAL A 5 -16.72 34.44 -30.20
N LEU A 6 -16.33 33.93 -29.02
CA LEU A 6 -15.23 32.96 -28.90
C LEU A 6 -15.65 31.49 -29.16
N GLU A 7 -16.93 31.21 -29.37
CA GLU A 7 -17.44 29.86 -29.64
C GLU A 7 -17.51 29.48 -31.13
N GLN A 8 -16.99 30.33 -32.03
CA GLN A 8 -16.86 29.92 -33.43
C GLN A 8 -15.50 29.25 -33.66
N PRO A 9 -15.46 27.95 -34.05
CA PRO A 9 -14.20 27.29 -34.37
C PRO A 9 -13.52 28.05 -35.52
N SER A 10 -12.26 28.40 -35.33
CA SER A 10 -11.46 29.10 -36.32
C SER A 10 -11.42 28.28 -37.62
N LYS A 11 -11.66 28.93 -38.77
CA LYS A 11 -11.69 28.33 -40.12
C LYS A 11 -10.39 27.62 -40.56
N LEU A 12 -9.37 27.63 -39.70
CA LEU A 12 -8.07 26.98 -39.86
C LEU A 12 -8.07 25.53 -39.34
N VAL A 13 -9.11 25.12 -38.61
CA VAL A 13 -9.23 23.77 -38.07
C VAL A 13 -9.88 22.88 -39.12
N ALA A 14 -9.08 22.03 -39.77
CA ALA A 14 -9.56 21.08 -40.76
C ALA A 14 -10.66 20.18 -40.18
N ASP A 15 -11.68 19.85 -40.98
CA ASP A 15 -12.69 18.87 -40.60
C ASP A 15 -12.02 17.53 -40.27
N GLY A 16 -12.37 16.96 -39.11
CA GLY A 16 -11.70 15.77 -38.56
C GLY A 16 -10.47 16.06 -37.69
N SER A 17 -10.10 17.33 -37.50
CA SER A 17 -9.03 17.71 -36.57
C SER A 17 -9.31 17.24 -35.14
N LEU A 18 -8.28 16.69 -34.49
CA LEU A 18 -8.30 16.36 -33.06
C LEU A 18 -8.72 17.54 -32.18
N LEU A 19 -8.45 18.77 -32.64
CA LEU A 19 -8.78 19.99 -31.90
C LEU A 19 -10.30 20.15 -31.72
N LEU A 20 -11.11 19.73 -32.70
CA LEU A 20 -12.58 19.76 -32.59
C LEU A 20 -13.11 18.72 -31.58
N ARG A 21 -12.33 17.68 -31.30
CA ARG A 21 -12.68 16.60 -30.37
C ARG A 21 -12.10 16.77 -28.97
N ILE A 22 -11.35 17.85 -28.68
CA ILE A 22 -10.65 18.04 -27.40
C ILE A 22 -11.55 17.83 -26.19
N ALA A 23 -12.75 18.41 -26.17
CA ALA A 23 -13.67 18.24 -25.04
C ALA A 23 -14.02 16.75 -24.83
N SER A 24 -14.40 16.05 -25.91
CA SER A 24 -14.73 14.61 -25.84
C SER A 24 -13.52 13.74 -25.49
N LEU A 25 -12.31 14.13 -25.89
CA LEU A 25 -11.08 13.41 -25.56
C LEU A 25 -10.71 13.63 -24.09
N LEU A 26 -10.86 14.86 -23.59
CA LEU A 26 -10.66 15.18 -22.18
C LEU A 26 -11.62 14.38 -21.29
N ASP A 27 -12.90 14.28 -21.66
CA ASP A 27 -13.86 13.49 -20.89
C ASP A 27 -13.54 12.00 -20.92
N LYS A 28 -13.07 11.47 -22.06
CA LYS A 28 -12.58 10.09 -22.17
C LYS A 28 -11.34 9.85 -21.31
N THR A 29 -10.41 10.80 -21.28
CA THR A 29 -9.20 10.72 -20.43
C THR A 29 -9.58 10.75 -18.96
N LYS A 30 -10.50 11.63 -18.54
CA LYS A 30 -11.02 11.67 -17.16
C LYS A 30 -11.68 10.36 -16.77
N ALA A 31 -12.51 9.79 -17.64
CA ALA A 31 -13.14 8.50 -17.41
C ALA A 31 -12.09 7.39 -17.26
N LEU A 32 -11.10 7.33 -18.16
CA LEU A 32 -10.00 6.37 -18.08
C LEU A 32 -9.19 6.50 -16.78
N CYS A 33 -8.86 7.73 -16.37
CA CYS A 33 -8.15 7.99 -15.11
C CYS A 33 -8.99 7.54 -13.91
N LYS A 34 -10.30 7.85 -13.89
CA LYS A 34 -11.21 7.42 -12.83
C LYS A 34 -11.25 5.90 -12.75
N ASP A 35 -11.52 5.23 -13.87
CA ASP A 35 -11.62 3.76 -13.94
C ASP A 35 -10.32 3.10 -13.48
N THR A 36 -9.18 3.62 -13.96
CA THR A 36 -7.85 3.15 -13.55
C THR A 36 -7.66 3.29 -12.04
N ILE A 37 -7.93 4.47 -11.47
CA ILE A 37 -7.76 4.72 -10.02
C ILE A 37 -8.67 3.79 -9.21
N THR A 38 -9.93 3.65 -9.60
CA THR A 38 -10.92 2.84 -8.85
C THR A 38 -10.71 1.34 -8.97
N ASN A 39 -10.10 0.85 -10.06
CA ASN A 39 -9.79 -0.56 -10.25
C ASN A 39 -8.37 -0.95 -9.77
N THR A 40 -7.59 -0.01 -9.25
CA THR A 40 -6.28 -0.37 -8.67
C THR A 40 -6.47 -1.28 -7.46
N GLY A 41 -5.67 -2.34 -7.36
CA GLY A 41 -5.67 -3.22 -6.18
C GLY A 41 -5.08 -2.55 -4.93
N TYR A 42 -4.49 -1.36 -5.08
CA TYR A 42 -3.71 -0.69 -4.06
C TYR A 42 -4.43 -0.46 -2.73
N PRO A 43 -5.69 0.04 -2.68
CA PRO A 43 -6.40 0.24 -1.41
C PRO A 43 -6.56 -1.07 -0.61
N SER A 44 -6.79 -2.19 -1.30
CA SER A 44 -6.91 -3.50 -0.65
C SER A 44 -5.58 -3.98 -0.07
N LEU A 45 -4.47 -3.70 -0.74
CA LEU A 45 -3.13 -4.01 -0.25
C LEU A 45 -2.76 -3.16 0.96
N VAL A 46 -3.14 -1.88 0.95
CA VAL A 46 -2.95 -0.98 2.10
C VAL A 46 -3.73 -1.49 3.31
N GLN A 47 -5.01 -1.85 3.13
CA GLN A 47 -5.81 -2.42 4.22
C GLN A 47 -5.22 -3.73 4.74
N ALA A 48 -4.81 -4.64 3.85
CA ALA A 48 -4.21 -5.90 4.27
C ALA A 48 -2.90 -5.71 5.04
N LEU A 49 -2.11 -4.68 4.69
CA LEU A 49 -0.91 -4.30 5.42
C LEU A 49 -1.24 -3.74 6.81
N ASP A 50 -2.26 -2.88 6.91
CA ASP A 50 -2.74 -2.31 8.18
C ASP A 50 -3.25 -3.40 9.13
N ASP A 51 -4.06 -4.34 8.62
CA ASP A 51 -4.55 -5.50 9.36
C ASP A 51 -3.38 -6.35 9.88
N PHE A 52 -2.38 -6.61 9.02
CA PHE A 52 -1.18 -7.34 9.41
C PHE A 52 -0.41 -6.63 10.53
N VAL A 53 -0.20 -5.31 10.41
CA VAL A 53 0.50 -4.51 11.43
C VAL A 53 -0.26 -4.55 12.75
N THR A 54 -1.59 -4.42 12.71
CA THR A 54 -2.46 -4.54 13.88
C THR A 54 -2.26 -5.87 14.60
N ILE A 55 -2.32 -6.98 13.86
CA ILE A 55 -2.10 -8.33 14.41
C ILE A 55 -0.71 -8.46 15.06
N VAL A 56 0.33 -7.91 14.43
CA VAL A 56 1.69 -7.93 14.98
C VAL A 56 1.79 -7.15 16.28
N ILE A 57 1.14 -5.98 16.36
CA ILE A 57 1.10 -5.15 17.56
C ILE A 57 0.39 -5.89 18.69
N GLU A 58 -0.82 -6.40 18.44
CA GLU A 58 -1.61 -7.14 19.43
C GLU A 58 -0.86 -8.38 19.94
N THR A 59 -0.27 -9.16 19.04
CA THR A 59 0.53 -10.33 19.40
C THR A 59 1.74 -9.95 20.27
N SER A 60 2.43 -8.86 19.91
CA SER A 60 3.57 -8.36 20.66
C SER A 60 3.18 -7.90 22.07
N GLN A 61 2.07 -7.17 22.19
CA GLN A 61 1.53 -6.72 23.48
C GLN A 61 1.12 -7.92 24.34
N HIS A 62 0.40 -8.88 23.77
CA HIS A 62 -0.01 -10.10 24.48
C HIS A 62 1.21 -10.87 25.01
N LEU A 63 2.18 -11.18 24.15
CA LEU A 63 3.39 -11.88 24.56
C LEU A 63 4.24 -11.07 25.55
N GLY A 64 4.26 -9.75 25.42
CA GLY A 64 4.91 -8.82 26.33
C GLY A 64 4.32 -8.86 27.74
N SER A 65 3.00 -9.01 27.84
CA SER A 65 2.24 -9.07 29.10
C SER A 65 2.31 -10.43 29.82
N LEU A 66 2.87 -11.46 29.20
CA LEU A 66 2.98 -12.78 29.83
C LEU A 66 3.96 -12.75 31.01
N GLU A 67 3.43 -13.03 32.20
CA GLU A 67 4.19 -13.13 33.45
C GLU A 67 4.10 -14.55 34.03
N VAL A 68 5.18 -14.99 34.67
CA VAL A 68 5.24 -16.31 35.31
C VAL A 68 4.46 -16.26 36.61
N ASP A 69 3.55 -17.21 36.80
CA ASP A 69 2.75 -17.31 38.01
C ASP A 69 3.61 -17.79 39.19
N THR A 70 3.96 -16.87 40.08
CA THR A 70 4.82 -17.11 41.24
C THR A 70 4.14 -17.91 42.35
N SER A 71 2.82 -18.13 42.27
CA SER A 71 2.08 -18.98 43.22
C SER A 71 2.28 -20.48 42.99
N LEU A 72 2.76 -20.87 41.80
CA LEU A 72 2.96 -22.26 41.42
C LEU A 72 4.25 -22.86 41.99
N PRO A 73 4.40 -24.20 42.04
CA PRO A 73 5.68 -24.84 42.33
C PRO A 73 6.79 -24.43 41.36
N LYS A 74 8.05 -24.35 41.85
CA LYS A 74 9.22 -23.91 41.07
C LYS A 74 9.40 -24.62 39.73
N GLU A 75 9.10 -25.91 39.64
CA GLU A 75 9.16 -26.68 38.39
C GLU A 75 8.16 -26.15 37.36
N LYS A 76 6.92 -25.87 37.78
CA LYS A 76 5.88 -25.31 36.91
C LYS A 76 6.21 -23.88 36.48
N GLN A 77 6.73 -23.05 37.40
CA GLN A 77 7.22 -21.71 37.08
C GLN A 77 8.31 -21.75 35.99
N THR A 78 9.30 -22.64 36.17
CA THR A 78 10.40 -22.81 35.22
C THR A 78 9.89 -23.27 33.85
N SER A 79 8.92 -24.19 33.83
CA SER A 79 8.28 -24.64 32.60
C SER A 79 7.52 -23.52 31.89
N GLN A 80 6.76 -22.69 32.61
CA GLN A 80 6.08 -21.51 32.06
C GLN A 80 7.08 -20.52 31.46
N ALA A 81 8.13 -20.17 32.19
CA ALA A 81 9.16 -19.24 31.73
C ALA A 81 9.79 -19.72 30.40
N LYS A 82 10.13 -21.02 30.31
CA LYS A 82 10.65 -21.63 29.09
C LYS A 82 9.64 -21.54 27.94
N ASN A 83 8.39 -21.85 28.19
CA ASN A 83 7.33 -21.78 27.19
C ASN A 83 7.14 -20.35 26.66
N PHE A 84 7.09 -19.34 27.53
CA PHE A 84 6.96 -17.94 27.12
C PHE A 84 8.15 -17.46 26.30
N ILE A 85 9.40 -17.81 26.69
CA ILE A 85 10.59 -17.51 25.90
C ILE A 85 10.50 -18.15 24.51
N GLN A 86 10.02 -19.41 24.44
CA GLN A 86 9.84 -20.10 23.16
C GLN A 86 8.78 -19.42 22.29
N GLN A 87 7.63 -19.03 22.85
CA GLN A 87 6.59 -18.29 22.13
C GLN A 87 7.13 -16.97 21.58
N LYS A 88 7.85 -16.19 22.39
CA LYS A 88 8.48 -14.92 21.97
C LYS A 88 9.47 -15.12 20.82
N ARG A 89 10.35 -16.12 20.92
CA ARG A 89 11.31 -16.44 19.85
C ARG A 89 10.62 -16.87 18.56
N LYS A 90 9.57 -17.69 18.67
CA LYS A 90 8.80 -18.13 17.51
C LYS A 90 8.09 -16.96 16.84
N ALA A 91 7.40 -16.11 17.59
CA ALA A 91 6.71 -14.94 17.05
C ALA A 91 7.67 -13.99 16.32
N LEU A 92 8.88 -13.77 16.85
CA LEU A 92 9.92 -13.01 16.18
C LEU A 92 10.37 -13.66 14.87
N ALA A 93 10.63 -14.97 14.88
CA ALA A 93 11.04 -15.69 13.67
C ALA A 93 9.96 -15.65 12.58
N ASP A 94 8.70 -15.84 12.97
CA ASP A 94 7.56 -15.78 12.06
C ASP A 94 7.40 -14.35 11.48
N LEU A 95 7.51 -13.30 12.31
CA LEU A 95 7.50 -11.91 11.84
C LEU A 95 8.58 -11.66 10.79
N PHE A 96 9.84 -12.02 11.05
CA PHE A 96 10.91 -11.84 10.06
C PHE A 96 10.66 -12.63 8.77
N LYS A 97 10.06 -13.81 8.86
CA LYS A 97 9.66 -14.59 7.69
C LYS A 97 8.58 -13.89 6.86
N TYR A 98 7.58 -13.29 7.51
CA TYR A 98 6.55 -12.50 6.82
C TYR A 98 7.13 -11.24 6.17
N LEU A 99 7.96 -10.49 6.90
CA LEU A 99 8.66 -9.31 6.35
C LEU A 99 9.52 -9.68 5.13
N THR A 100 10.23 -10.81 5.19
CA THR A 100 11.02 -11.31 4.06
C THR A 100 10.15 -11.61 2.84
N LYS A 101 8.96 -12.20 3.04
CA LYS A 101 7.99 -12.45 1.94
C LYS A 101 7.44 -11.16 1.34
N LEU A 102 7.33 -10.10 2.13
CA LEU A 102 6.96 -8.75 1.66
C LEU A 102 8.12 -8.04 0.92
N GLY A 103 9.28 -8.69 0.79
CA GLY A 103 10.48 -8.09 0.19
C GLY A 103 11.26 -7.17 1.13
N LEU A 104 10.91 -7.14 2.41
CA LEU A 104 11.59 -6.36 3.43
C LEU A 104 12.69 -7.18 4.08
N ASN A 105 13.84 -6.57 4.34
CA ASN A 105 14.90 -7.22 5.08
C ASN A 105 15.54 -6.25 6.09
N TYR A 106 15.95 -6.81 7.23
CA TYR A 106 16.46 -6.04 8.36
C TYR A 106 17.71 -5.22 8.01
N ARG A 107 18.65 -5.81 7.26
CA ARG A 107 19.93 -5.16 6.90
C ARG A 107 19.72 -3.95 5.99
N THR A 108 18.87 -4.07 4.97
CA THR A 108 18.47 -2.96 4.10
C THR A 108 17.76 -1.87 4.89
N GLY A 109 16.89 -2.25 5.84
CA GLY A 109 16.26 -1.29 6.76
C GLY A 109 17.27 -0.45 7.54
N LEU A 110 18.31 -1.07 8.11
CA LEU A 110 19.37 -0.36 8.81
C LEU A 110 20.13 0.62 7.91
N VAL A 111 20.43 0.23 6.67
CA VAL A 111 21.12 1.09 5.70
C VAL A 111 20.26 2.30 5.33
N ILE A 112 18.96 2.09 5.13
CA ILE A 112 18.02 3.18 4.80
C ILE A 112 17.92 4.16 5.97
N ILE A 113 17.76 3.67 7.20
CA ILE A 113 17.72 4.52 8.41
C ILE A 113 19.03 5.32 8.56
N ALA A 114 20.18 4.66 8.40
CA ALA A 114 21.48 5.30 8.49
C ALA A 114 21.71 6.35 7.38
N SER A 115 21.09 6.17 6.21
CA SER A 115 21.22 7.09 5.09
C SER A 115 20.47 8.41 5.27
N GLY A 116 19.56 8.50 6.25
CA GLY A 116 18.77 9.70 6.53
C GLY A 116 17.90 10.17 5.35
N LYS A 117 17.73 9.34 4.32
CA LYS A 117 16.89 9.66 3.16
C LYS A 117 15.44 9.63 3.58
N GLU A 118 14.67 10.62 3.15
CA GLU A 118 13.22 10.55 3.23
C GLU A 118 12.75 9.29 2.49
N LEU A 119 11.97 8.49 3.21
CA LEU A 119 11.28 7.34 2.63
C LEU A 119 10.28 7.85 1.59
N TYR A 120 10.00 7.02 0.58
CA TYR A 120 8.96 7.33 -0.40
C TYR A 120 7.64 7.68 0.30
N ASP A 121 6.93 8.67 -0.23
CA ASP A 121 5.57 9.00 0.24
C ASP A 121 4.60 7.90 -0.20
N PHE A 122 4.36 6.95 0.72
CA PHE A 122 3.45 5.83 0.51
C PHE A 122 1.97 6.25 0.59
N THR A 123 1.65 7.54 0.78
CA THR A 123 0.25 8.02 0.72
C THR A 123 -0.21 8.23 -0.74
N ILE A 124 0.73 8.25 -1.68
CA ILE A 124 0.43 8.38 -3.11
C ILE A 124 0.26 6.97 -3.71
N PRO A 125 -0.92 6.62 -4.24
CA PRO A 125 -1.13 5.32 -4.85
C PRO A 125 -0.20 5.15 -6.07
N PRO A 126 0.56 4.04 -6.14
CA PRO A 126 1.37 3.73 -7.30
C PRO A 126 0.44 3.57 -8.51
N VAL A 127 0.94 4.00 -9.68
CA VAL A 127 0.23 3.77 -10.93
C VAL A 127 0.23 2.27 -11.20
N ASP A 128 -0.91 1.64 -11.01
CA ASP A 128 -1.10 0.22 -11.33
C ASP A 128 -1.24 0.06 -12.84
N LEU A 129 -0.15 -0.40 -13.48
CA LEU A 129 -0.04 -0.47 -14.93
C LEU A 129 -0.92 -1.57 -15.53
N GLU A 130 -1.24 -2.63 -14.78
CA GLU A 130 -2.10 -3.71 -15.28
C GLU A 130 -3.53 -3.25 -15.61
N PRO A 131 -4.30 -2.66 -14.67
CA PRO A 131 -5.61 -2.11 -14.99
C PRO A 131 -5.49 -0.95 -15.99
N ALA A 132 -4.47 -0.08 -15.86
CA ALA A 132 -4.27 1.03 -16.78
C ALA A 132 -4.10 0.58 -18.24
N VAL A 133 -3.29 -0.46 -18.49
CA VAL A 133 -3.05 -1.01 -19.83
C VAL A 133 -4.20 -1.91 -20.30
N GLY A 134 -4.88 -2.60 -19.38
CA GLY A 134 -6.08 -3.38 -19.68
C GLY A 134 -7.17 -2.52 -20.36
N HIS A 135 -7.37 -1.29 -19.88
CA HIS A 135 -8.32 -0.35 -20.49
C HIS A 135 -7.87 0.20 -21.85
N LEU A 136 -6.59 0.14 -22.19
CA LEU A 136 -6.07 0.55 -23.49
C LEU A 136 -6.26 -0.51 -24.58
N LYS A 137 -6.29 -1.81 -24.22
CA LYS A 137 -6.39 -2.93 -25.18
C LYS A 137 -7.80 -3.16 -25.74
N SER A 138 -8.84 -2.56 -25.14
CA SER A 138 -10.23 -2.77 -25.56
C SER A 138 -10.71 -1.82 -26.68
N ARG A 139 -9.80 -1.27 -27.49
CA ARG A 139 -10.13 -0.38 -28.62
C ARG A 139 -9.48 -0.79 -29.92
#